data_AF-A0AAW2FU36-F1
#
_entry.id   AF-A0AAW2FU36-F1
#
_cell.length_a   1.000
_cell.length_b   1.000
_cell.length_c   1.000
_cell.angle_alpha   90.00
_cell.angle_beta   90.00
_cell.angle_gamma   90.00
#
_symmetry.space_group_name_H-M   'P 1'
#
loop_
_entity.id
_entity.type
_entity.pdbx_description
1 polymer ?
#
loop_
_entity_poly.entity_id
_entity_poly.type
_entity_poly.pdbx_seq_one_letter_code
_entity_poly.pdbx_strand_id
1 'polypeptide(L)'
;MRIAVEGCAHGELDIIYDTIQEIERIDGRKIDLLICCGDFQATRNLSDLKCMAVSDKYRDMCTFYKYYSGEKKAPVLTIFIGGNHEASNYLQELPYGGWVAPNIYYLGYAGVVQVAGIRIAGLSGIYKSQHWMQGRYEKPPYTDSTIRSVYHIRNLEVFRLKQLSGKIDIFLSHDWPAGVTKYGDEDTLLKRKPFFKDDIESNTLGSPPCMELLERLYPSYWFSAHLHCKFAALVPEKGGTRVTKFLALDKCLPKRKFLQVLEVRSQEDSSVQLSYDLEWLTILYLTNHLLSVKSSIHYMPGQYGAGRWTYTPTAKEKQTVYEKFGSDLRIPLNFTQTVKPYDPCDTNTRIERPQLQINDQTTRFCQILSIDDPSTLLQIIANSSKDNSRSSEVSMETSGEYASDSMDISFEEKNVFSSTFEENLSNKYFIDSSPTNPKSDGDESDNVDTSKSTLDETADSSTTFTDPATIDDSDTKLGLMWSCMTLYNRPQICFKSQLGTEWMMALVFIFIGCILITSTIILLVISHWDRTVIPFARWVGFGAMVLFCHAAVIFPMGFHIDQIGGQPYQLPNSHQVGIAYILFVLALWITVMSELFAGKVCLPHF
;
A
#
# COMPACT_ATOMS: atom_id res chain seq x y z
N MET A 1 -2.67 -6.27 -26.46
CA MET A 1 -1.58 -6.16 -25.49
C MET A 1 -1.85 -7.04 -24.30
N ARG A 2 -0.83 -7.77 -23.87
CA ARG A 2 -0.84 -8.63 -22.70
C ARG A 2 -0.21 -7.88 -21.53
N ILE A 3 -1.03 -7.48 -20.56
CA ILE A 3 -0.65 -6.59 -19.47
C ILE A 3 -0.67 -7.37 -18.17
N ALA A 4 0.44 -7.40 -17.44
CA ALA A 4 0.48 -7.85 -16.06
C ALA A 4 0.15 -6.66 -15.14
N VAL A 5 -0.79 -6.86 -14.22
CA VAL A 5 -1.16 -5.89 -13.19
C VAL A 5 -0.72 -6.44 -11.85
N GLU A 6 -0.03 -5.60 -11.08
CA GLU A 6 0.52 -5.89 -9.77
C GLU A 6 -0.13 -5.00 -8.71
N GLY A 7 -0.44 -5.58 -7.54
CA GLY A 7 -0.93 -4.86 -6.37
C GLY A 7 0.15 -4.03 -5.68
N CYS A 8 0.49 -4.37 -4.44
CA CYS A 8 1.58 -3.72 -3.69
C CYS A 8 2.89 -4.49 -3.87
N ALA A 9 3.92 -3.83 -4.42
CA ALA A 9 5.19 -4.50 -4.71
C ALA A 9 6.10 -4.65 -3.48
N HIS A 10 6.13 -3.66 -2.59
CA HIS A 10 7.04 -3.55 -1.42
C HIS A 10 8.50 -3.88 -1.75
N GLY A 11 9.00 -3.42 -2.90
CA GLY A 11 10.39 -3.63 -3.31
C GLY A 11 10.74 -5.04 -3.82
N GLU A 12 9.78 -5.97 -3.88
CA GLU A 12 9.96 -7.36 -4.33
C GLU A 12 10.01 -7.50 -5.87
N LEU A 13 10.74 -6.61 -6.53
CA LEU A 13 10.80 -6.53 -7.99
C LEU A 13 11.37 -7.79 -8.63
N ASP A 14 12.37 -8.41 -8.00
CA ASP A 14 12.92 -9.68 -8.46
C ASP A 14 11.84 -10.77 -8.51
N ILE A 15 11.03 -10.92 -7.45
CA ILE A 15 9.94 -11.90 -7.40
C ILE A 15 8.89 -11.62 -8.47
N ILE A 16 8.53 -10.34 -8.66
CA ILE A 16 7.53 -9.94 -9.65
C ILE A 16 8.02 -10.26 -11.06
N TYR A 17 9.26 -9.89 -11.39
CA TYR A 17 9.83 -10.16 -12.72
C TYR A 17 10.06 -11.64 -12.97
N ASP A 18 10.53 -12.40 -11.98
CA ASP A 18 10.67 -13.86 -12.09
C ASP A 18 9.31 -14.54 -12.32
N THR A 19 8.26 -14.07 -11.63
CA THR A 19 6.88 -14.55 -11.82
C THR A 19 6.39 -14.27 -13.24
N ILE A 20 6.65 -13.07 -13.77
CA ILE A 20 6.30 -12.71 -15.15
C ILE A 20 7.01 -13.63 -16.15
N GLN A 21 8.32 -13.82 -16.01
CA GLN A 21 9.08 -14.69 -16.91
C GLN A 21 8.58 -16.14 -16.88
N GLU A 22 8.19 -16.64 -15.71
CA GLU A 22 7.61 -17.97 -15.58
C GLU A 22 6.24 -18.08 -16.29
N ILE A 23 5.39 -17.06 -16.16
CA ILE A 23 4.11 -16.99 -16.89
C ILE A 23 4.36 -16.97 -18.40
N GLU A 24 5.33 -16.17 -18.88
CA GLU A 24 5.71 -16.15 -20.30
C GLU A 24 6.20 -17.52 -20.78
N ARG A 25 6.98 -18.23 -19.96
CA ARG A 25 7.51 -19.57 -20.26
C ARG A 25 6.40 -20.62 -20.36
N ILE A 26 5.43 -20.58 -19.44
CA ILE A 26 4.31 -21.52 -19.41
C ILE A 26 3.36 -21.27 -20.59
N ASP A 27 3.01 -20.01 -20.82
CA ASP A 27 2.00 -19.65 -21.82
C ASP A 27 2.56 -19.52 -23.24
N GLY A 28 3.89 -19.46 -23.39
CA GLY A 28 4.58 -19.25 -24.67
C GLY A 28 4.32 -17.86 -25.27
N ARG A 29 3.86 -16.89 -24.48
CA ARG A 29 3.48 -15.53 -24.92
C ARG A 29 4.08 -14.47 -24.01
N LYS A 30 4.70 -13.45 -24.60
CA LYS A 30 5.31 -12.32 -23.89
C LYS A 30 4.28 -11.43 -23.21
N ILE A 31 4.66 -10.86 -22.06
CA ILE A 31 3.98 -9.75 -21.41
C ILE A 31 4.53 -8.46 -21.98
N ASP A 32 3.64 -7.58 -22.47
CA ASP A 32 4.01 -6.34 -23.13
C ASP A 32 4.27 -5.21 -22.12
N LEU A 33 3.56 -5.22 -20.99
CA LEU A 33 3.57 -4.16 -19.99
C LEU A 33 3.30 -4.73 -18.59
N LEU A 34 4.06 -4.27 -17.61
CA LEU A 34 3.76 -4.41 -16.19
C LEU A 34 3.22 -3.08 -15.65
N ILE A 35 2.11 -3.14 -14.92
CA ILE A 35 1.52 -2.01 -14.19
C ILE A 35 1.54 -2.32 -12.69
N CYS A 36 2.19 -1.48 -11.88
CA CYS A 36 2.16 -1.60 -10.42
C CYS A 36 1.28 -0.50 -9.79
N CYS A 37 0.33 -0.91 -8.96
CA CYS A 37 -0.66 -0.01 -8.35
C CYS A 37 -0.17 0.70 -7.07
N GLY A 38 1.13 0.69 -6.80
CA GLY A 38 1.77 1.44 -5.72
C GLY A 38 2.48 0.59 -4.69
N ASP A 39 2.93 1.24 -3.63
CA ASP A 39 3.93 0.71 -2.69
C ASP A 39 5.09 0.05 -3.45
N PHE A 40 5.61 0.77 -4.45
CA PHE A 40 6.64 0.26 -5.35
C PHE A 40 8.00 0.17 -4.65
N GLN A 41 8.27 1.12 -3.74
CA GLN A 41 9.50 1.21 -2.94
C GLN A 41 10.75 1.41 -3.81
N ALA A 42 10.76 2.51 -4.57
CA ALA A 42 11.88 2.94 -5.42
C ALA A 42 13.09 3.46 -4.62
N THR A 43 13.62 2.67 -3.68
CA THR A 43 14.73 3.07 -2.79
C THR A 43 16.08 2.92 -3.48
N ARG A 44 16.81 4.04 -3.70
CA ARG A 44 18.12 4.03 -4.38
C ARG A 44 19.25 3.78 -3.39
N ASN A 45 19.14 4.30 -2.17
CA ASN A 45 20.12 4.16 -1.10
C ASN A 45 19.52 4.24 0.31
N LEU A 46 20.36 4.13 1.34
CA LEU A 46 19.95 4.19 2.75
C LEU A 46 19.38 5.57 3.17
N SER A 47 19.70 6.64 2.45
CA SER A 47 19.10 7.97 2.70
C SER A 47 17.64 7.97 2.28
N ASP A 48 17.32 7.45 1.09
CA ASP A 48 15.94 7.26 0.62
C ASP A 48 15.14 6.34 1.56
N LEU A 49 15.77 5.28 2.08
CA LEU A 49 15.11 4.35 3.00
C LEU A 49 14.61 5.04 4.29
N LYS A 50 15.32 6.09 4.74
CA LYS A 50 14.87 6.95 5.88
C LYS A 50 13.71 7.86 5.53
N CYS A 51 13.47 8.12 4.24
CA CYS A 51 12.35 8.90 3.73
C CYS A 51 11.09 8.08 3.49
N MET A 52 11.11 6.78 3.84
CA MET A 52 9.95 5.92 3.80
C MET A 52 9.19 5.92 5.13
N ALA A 53 7.87 6.09 5.07
CA ALA A 53 6.98 6.12 6.23
C ALA A 53 6.67 4.72 6.78
N VAL A 54 7.73 4.00 7.15
CA VAL A 54 7.71 2.66 7.73
C VAL A 54 8.55 2.70 9.00
N SER A 55 8.12 2.00 10.05
CA SER A 55 8.90 1.90 11.29
C SER A 55 10.25 1.25 11.03
N ASP A 56 11.30 1.68 11.74
CA ASP A 56 12.68 1.25 11.49
C ASP A 56 12.86 -0.27 11.41
N LYS A 57 12.15 -1.04 12.24
CA LYS A 57 12.20 -2.52 12.24
C LYS A 57 11.73 -3.21 10.95
N TYR A 58 10.95 -2.53 10.12
CA TYR A 58 10.37 -3.07 8.89
C TYR A 58 10.96 -2.43 7.63
N ARG A 59 11.97 -1.57 7.78
CA ARG A 59 12.66 -0.98 6.63
C ARG A 59 13.62 -2.00 6.02
N ASP A 60 13.44 -2.27 4.74
CA ASP A 60 14.32 -3.12 3.96
C ASP A 60 14.74 -2.37 2.68
N MET A 61 16.00 -2.52 2.30
CA MET A 61 16.55 -1.93 1.07
C MET A 61 16.02 -2.64 -0.18
N CYS A 62 15.58 -3.89 -0.04
CA CYS A 62 15.07 -4.75 -1.11
C CYS A 62 15.98 -4.73 -2.36
N THR A 63 15.42 -4.59 -3.57
CA THR A 63 16.16 -4.84 -4.82
C THR A 63 16.14 -3.69 -5.82
N PHE A 64 15.36 -2.62 -5.60
CA PHE A 64 15.23 -1.53 -6.58
C PHE A 64 16.57 -0.86 -6.92
N TYR A 65 17.46 -0.66 -5.93
CA TYR A 65 18.77 -0.05 -6.14
C TYR A 65 19.60 -0.74 -7.22
N LYS A 66 19.39 -2.04 -7.47
CA LYS A 66 20.07 -2.83 -8.52
C LYS A 66 19.61 -2.44 -9.92
N TYR A 67 18.32 -2.10 -10.06
CA TYR A 67 17.75 -1.60 -11.32
C TYR A 67 18.17 -0.16 -11.57
N TYR A 68 18.20 0.65 -10.51
CA TYR A 68 18.69 2.02 -10.55
C TYR A 68 20.19 2.09 -10.89
N SER A 69 21.01 1.22 -10.30
CA SER A 69 22.47 1.16 -10.51
C SER A 69 22.85 0.64 -11.90
N GLY A 70 21.96 -0.13 -12.53
CA GLY A 70 22.21 -0.83 -13.79
C GLY A 70 22.79 -2.25 -13.62
N GLU A 71 22.94 -2.74 -12.38
CA GLU A 71 23.26 -4.14 -12.09
C GLU A 71 22.22 -5.10 -12.70
N LYS A 72 20.94 -4.69 -12.65
CA LYS A 72 19.81 -5.38 -13.28
C LYS A 72 19.08 -4.47 -14.26
N LYS A 73 18.36 -5.08 -15.21
CA LYS A 73 17.48 -4.39 -16.15
C LYS A 73 16.08 -4.97 -16.04
N ALA A 74 15.06 -4.11 -16.02
CA ALA A 74 13.68 -4.58 -16.02
C ALA A 74 13.36 -5.29 -17.35
N PRO A 75 12.90 -6.55 -17.32
CA PRO A 75 12.71 -7.37 -18.53
C PRO A 75 11.49 -6.97 -19.36
N VAL A 76 10.58 -6.19 -18.78
CA VAL A 76 9.35 -5.68 -19.40
C VAL A 76 9.21 -4.21 -19.03
N LEU A 77 8.57 -3.41 -19.91
CA LEU A 77 8.24 -2.02 -19.57
C LEU A 77 7.35 -2.03 -18.32
N THR A 78 7.77 -1.28 -17.30
CA THR A 78 7.06 -1.20 -16.02
C THR A 78 6.57 0.22 -15.78
N ILE A 79 5.27 0.40 -15.59
CA ILE A 79 4.66 1.67 -15.19
C ILE A 79 4.12 1.53 -13.77
N PHE A 80 4.33 2.53 -12.94
CA PHE A 80 3.77 2.53 -11.59
C PHE A 80 3.29 3.91 -11.11
N ILE A 81 2.40 3.89 -10.13
CA ILE A 81 2.01 5.03 -9.30
C ILE A 81 2.60 4.86 -7.89
N GLY A 82 2.66 5.91 -7.09
CA GLY A 82 3.12 5.83 -5.70
C GLY A 82 2.02 5.37 -4.76
N GLY A 83 2.39 4.62 -3.71
CA GLY A 83 1.55 4.31 -2.55
C GLY A 83 1.94 5.12 -1.29
N ASN A 84 1.88 4.50 -0.12
CA ASN A 84 2.28 5.08 1.16
C ASN A 84 3.65 4.57 1.66
N HIS A 85 4.15 3.44 1.14
CA HIS A 85 5.48 2.90 1.45
C HIS A 85 6.44 3.16 0.31
N GLU A 86 6.84 4.43 0.17
CA GLU A 86 7.69 4.88 -0.93
C GLU A 86 8.95 5.59 -0.44
N ALA A 87 9.98 5.57 -1.28
CA ALA A 87 11.07 6.54 -1.24
C ALA A 87 10.52 7.93 -1.64
N SER A 88 9.81 8.57 -0.71
CA SER A 88 8.99 9.76 -1.01
C SER A 88 9.82 10.93 -1.53
N ASN A 89 11.07 11.05 -1.08
CA ASN A 89 12.01 12.05 -1.59
C ASN A 89 12.35 11.81 -3.06
N TYR A 90 12.55 10.55 -3.48
CA TYR A 90 12.85 10.25 -4.87
C TYR A 90 11.63 10.45 -5.77
N LEU A 91 10.44 10.01 -5.36
CA LEU A 91 9.23 10.26 -6.15
C LEU A 91 8.89 11.76 -6.24
N GLN A 92 9.22 12.55 -5.21
CA GLN A 92 9.07 14.01 -5.20
C GLN A 92 9.99 14.71 -6.22
N GLU A 93 11.09 14.10 -6.64
CA GLU A 93 11.94 14.60 -7.73
C GLU A 93 11.23 14.56 -9.10
N LEU A 94 10.18 13.74 -9.25
CA LEU A 94 9.48 13.45 -10.50
C LEU A 94 7.96 13.70 -10.39
N PRO A 95 7.51 14.93 -10.04
CA PRO A 95 6.10 15.22 -9.76
C PRO A 95 5.19 15.04 -10.98
N TYR A 96 5.74 15.19 -12.20
CA TYR A 96 5.04 15.02 -13.48
C TYR A 96 5.33 13.66 -14.16
N GLY A 97 5.99 12.75 -13.43
CA GLY A 97 6.43 11.46 -13.94
C GLY A 97 7.80 11.47 -14.58
N GLY A 98 8.38 10.29 -14.76
CA GLY A 98 9.71 10.12 -15.35
C GLY A 98 10.29 8.74 -15.13
N TRP A 99 11.44 8.47 -15.75
CA TRP A 99 12.15 7.21 -15.57
C TRP A 99 12.84 7.18 -14.22
N VAL A 100 12.52 6.19 -13.39
CA VAL A 100 13.20 5.95 -12.10
C VAL A 100 14.34 4.94 -12.24
N ALA A 101 14.33 4.17 -13.31
CA ALA A 101 15.39 3.28 -13.75
C ALA A 101 15.14 2.97 -15.24
N PRO A 102 16.12 2.40 -15.97
CA PRO A 102 15.88 1.98 -17.35
C PRO A 102 14.69 1.03 -17.42
N ASN A 103 13.71 1.37 -18.28
CA ASN A 103 12.48 0.59 -18.51
C ASN A 103 11.48 0.57 -17.33
N ILE A 104 11.66 1.44 -16.32
CA ILE A 104 10.73 1.61 -15.18
C ILE A 104 10.30 3.09 -15.10
N TYR A 105 9.02 3.36 -15.32
CA TYR A 105 8.45 4.70 -15.42
C TYR A 105 7.45 4.99 -14.29
N TYR A 106 7.68 6.07 -13.56
CA TYR A 106 6.75 6.60 -12.56
C TYR A 106 5.78 7.58 -13.22
N LEU A 107 4.47 7.49 -12.94
CA LEU A 107 3.47 8.41 -13.51
C LEU A 107 3.45 9.81 -12.89
N GLY A 108 4.15 10.06 -11.79
CA GLY A 108 4.07 11.32 -11.05
C GLY A 108 2.97 11.33 -10.00
N TYR A 109 2.71 12.50 -9.39
CA TYR A 109 1.61 12.63 -8.42
C TYR A 109 0.26 12.29 -9.05
N ALA A 110 0.08 12.71 -10.29
CA ALA A 110 -0.91 12.20 -11.22
C ALA A 110 -0.34 12.30 -12.64
N GLY A 111 -0.77 11.43 -13.52
CA GLY A 111 -0.26 11.39 -14.89
C GLY A 111 -1.20 10.69 -15.85
N VAL A 112 -1.10 11.04 -17.13
CA VAL A 112 -1.72 10.27 -18.23
C VAL A 112 -0.67 10.05 -19.31
N VAL A 113 -0.52 8.81 -19.72
CA VAL A 113 0.40 8.36 -20.77
C VAL A 113 -0.32 7.44 -21.72
N GLN A 114 0.29 7.17 -22.87
CA GLN A 114 -0.19 6.19 -23.83
C GLN A 114 0.88 5.13 -24.07
N VAL A 115 0.46 3.87 -24.14
CA VAL A 115 1.30 2.73 -24.50
C VAL A 115 0.62 1.97 -25.63
N ALA A 116 1.20 2.01 -26.83
CA ALA A 116 0.63 1.40 -28.03
C ALA A 116 -0.88 1.64 -28.16
N GLY A 117 -1.30 2.92 -28.11
CA GLY A 117 -2.69 3.34 -28.22
C GLY A 117 -3.58 3.12 -26.99
N ILE A 118 -3.11 2.44 -25.95
CA ILE A 118 -3.84 2.30 -24.67
C ILE A 118 -3.57 3.53 -23.81
N ARG A 119 -4.63 4.24 -23.43
CA ARG A 119 -4.53 5.44 -22.58
C ARG A 119 -4.63 5.07 -21.11
N ILE A 120 -3.55 5.33 -20.37
CA ILE A 120 -3.38 4.98 -18.95
C ILE A 120 -3.30 6.27 -18.13
N ALA A 121 -4.26 6.44 -17.21
CA ALA A 121 -4.26 7.51 -16.23
C ALA A 121 -3.91 6.95 -14.84
N GLY A 122 -3.29 7.75 -13.97
CA GLY A 122 -2.94 7.34 -12.63
C GLY A 122 -2.99 8.48 -11.62
N LEU A 123 -3.35 8.13 -10.38
CA LEU A 123 -3.31 9.01 -9.22
C LEU A 123 -2.51 8.32 -8.10
N SER A 124 -1.37 8.92 -7.74
CA SER A 124 -0.48 8.41 -6.71
C SER A 124 -0.92 8.84 -5.31
N GLY A 125 -0.68 7.97 -4.34
CA GLY A 125 -0.86 8.23 -2.92
C GLY A 125 -2.18 7.75 -2.34
N ILE A 126 -2.41 8.10 -1.07
CA ILE A 126 -3.60 7.75 -0.30
C ILE A 126 -4.38 8.99 0.16
N TYR A 127 -5.68 8.86 0.38
CA TYR A 127 -6.51 10.01 0.76
C TYR A 127 -6.47 10.29 2.27
N LYS A 128 -6.24 11.56 2.63
CA LYS A 128 -6.47 12.11 3.97
C LYS A 128 -7.06 13.52 3.88
N SER A 129 -8.25 13.70 4.47
CA SER A 129 -9.01 14.96 4.42
C SER A 129 -8.23 16.18 4.92
N GLN A 130 -7.39 15.99 5.95
CA GLN A 130 -6.61 17.06 6.59
C GLN A 130 -5.63 17.76 5.63
N HIS A 131 -5.09 17.02 4.66
CA HIS A 131 -4.10 17.53 3.70
C HIS A 131 -4.69 17.82 2.32
N TRP A 132 -5.94 17.38 2.06
CA TRP A 132 -6.60 17.45 0.76
C TRP A 132 -6.53 18.82 0.10
N MET A 133 -6.78 19.89 0.87
CA MET A 133 -6.82 21.26 0.35
C MET A 133 -5.49 22.00 0.47
N GLN A 134 -4.39 21.33 0.80
CA GLN A 134 -3.09 22.01 0.98
C GLN A 134 -2.25 21.95 -0.32
N GLY A 135 -1.23 22.78 -0.41
CA GLY A 135 -0.17 22.61 -1.40
C GLY A 135 0.79 21.46 -1.03
N ARG A 136 1.81 21.25 -1.86
CA ARG A 136 2.92 20.31 -1.62
C ARG A 136 4.09 21.06 -0.97
N TYR A 137 4.06 21.18 0.35
CA TYR A 137 5.05 21.95 1.11
C TYR A 137 6.16 21.09 1.73
N GLU A 138 5.97 19.76 1.70
CA GLU A 138 6.87 18.80 2.29
C GLU A 138 8.21 18.77 1.55
N LYS A 139 9.31 18.64 2.30
CA LYS A 139 10.64 18.43 1.72
C LYS A 139 11.57 17.71 2.69
N PRO A 140 12.57 16.97 2.21
CA PRO A 140 13.60 16.41 3.06
C PRO A 140 14.43 17.52 3.73
N PRO A 141 14.90 17.32 4.97
CA PRO A 141 14.60 16.19 5.85
C PRO A 141 13.16 16.27 6.38
N TYR A 142 12.42 15.17 6.26
CA TYR A 142 11.03 15.11 6.72
C TYR A 142 10.95 15.00 8.26
N THR A 143 9.85 15.49 8.81
CA THR A 143 9.42 15.19 10.18
C THR A 143 8.51 13.96 10.16
N ASP A 144 8.17 13.42 11.33
CA ASP A 144 7.21 12.31 11.44
C ASP A 144 5.84 12.65 10.83
N SER A 145 5.48 13.93 10.77
CA SER A 145 4.25 14.38 10.12
C SER A 145 4.45 14.49 8.60
N THR A 146 5.49 15.18 8.14
CA THR A 146 5.65 15.46 6.71
C THR A 146 6.06 14.23 5.89
N ILE A 147 6.70 13.23 6.50
CA ILE A 147 6.96 11.94 5.86
C ILE A 147 5.66 11.19 5.54
N ARG A 148 4.56 11.48 6.25
CA ARG A 148 3.23 10.92 5.99
C ARG A 148 2.45 11.80 5.02
N SER A 149 2.50 13.12 5.20
CA SER A 149 1.73 14.03 4.36
C SER A 149 2.20 14.09 2.92
N VAL A 150 3.48 13.82 2.64
CA VAL A 150 4.09 13.89 1.30
C VAL A 150 3.40 12.98 0.27
N TYR A 151 2.91 11.80 0.67
CA TYR A 151 2.21 10.86 -0.23
C TYR A 151 0.69 10.97 -0.14
N HIS A 152 0.13 11.89 0.63
CA HIS A 152 -1.32 12.10 0.62
C HIS A 152 -1.76 12.78 -0.69
N ILE A 153 -2.95 12.42 -1.19
CA ILE A 153 -3.54 13.04 -2.38
C ILE A 153 -3.88 14.52 -2.12
N ARG A 154 -3.71 15.40 -3.11
CA ARG A 154 -4.18 16.80 -3.08
C ARG A 154 -5.30 17.05 -4.07
N ASN A 155 -6.11 18.08 -3.79
CA ASN A 155 -7.22 18.50 -4.64
C ASN A 155 -6.79 18.93 -6.04
N LEU A 156 -5.57 19.45 -6.21
CA LEU A 156 -5.03 19.89 -7.50
C LEU A 156 -4.95 18.75 -8.52
N GLU A 157 -4.38 17.61 -8.15
CA GLU A 157 -4.23 16.46 -9.06
C GLU A 157 -5.60 15.93 -9.49
N VAL A 158 -6.54 15.83 -8.56
CA VAL A 158 -7.92 15.38 -8.84
C VAL A 158 -8.65 16.39 -9.71
N PHE A 159 -8.49 17.69 -9.43
CA PHE A 159 -9.06 18.75 -10.26
C PHE A 159 -8.58 18.65 -11.71
N ARG A 160 -7.27 18.43 -11.92
CA ARG A 160 -6.67 18.24 -13.25
C ARG A 160 -7.23 17.01 -13.96
N LEU A 161 -7.29 15.86 -13.28
CA LEU A 161 -7.81 14.62 -13.85
C LEU A 161 -9.30 14.72 -14.23
N LYS A 162 -10.11 15.50 -13.49
CA LYS A 162 -11.52 15.77 -13.83
C LYS A 162 -11.72 16.54 -15.14
N GLN A 163 -10.68 17.18 -15.67
CA GLN A 163 -10.75 17.96 -16.91
C GLN A 163 -10.62 17.11 -18.18
N LEU A 164 -10.26 15.83 -18.03
CA LEU A 164 -10.14 14.90 -19.16
C LEU A 164 -11.51 14.69 -19.81
N SER A 165 -11.55 14.68 -21.15
CA SER A 165 -12.77 14.51 -21.94
C SER A 165 -12.78 13.27 -22.83
N GLY A 166 -11.59 12.73 -23.16
CA GLY A 166 -11.45 11.50 -23.96
C GLY A 166 -11.66 10.21 -23.18
N LYS A 167 -11.85 9.10 -23.90
CA LYS A 167 -11.88 7.74 -23.32
C LYS A 167 -10.59 7.46 -22.56
N ILE A 168 -10.71 6.81 -21.41
CA ILE A 168 -9.59 6.26 -20.65
C ILE A 168 -9.74 4.74 -20.63
N ASP A 169 -8.69 4.03 -21.00
CA ASP A 169 -8.72 2.57 -21.03
C ASP A 169 -8.42 2.00 -19.65
N ILE A 170 -7.39 2.53 -18.99
CA ILE A 170 -6.93 2.07 -17.67
C ILE A 170 -6.77 3.27 -16.75
N PHE A 171 -7.32 3.18 -15.54
CA PHE A 171 -7.08 4.14 -14.47
C PHE A 171 -6.46 3.43 -13.27
N LEU A 172 -5.44 4.04 -12.67
CA LEU A 172 -4.69 3.50 -11.53
C LEU A 172 -4.91 4.39 -10.29
N SER A 173 -5.16 3.76 -9.14
CA SER A 173 -5.09 4.43 -7.84
C SER A 173 -4.55 3.45 -6.80
N HIS A 174 -3.79 3.92 -5.82
CA HIS A 174 -3.32 3.00 -4.77
C HIS A 174 -4.48 2.58 -3.86
N ASP A 175 -5.15 3.58 -3.26
CA ASP A 175 -6.41 3.39 -2.53
C ASP A 175 -7.55 2.99 -3.45
N TRP A 176 -8.51 2.25 -2.91
CA TRP A 176 -9.74 1.91 -3.62
C TRP A 176 -10.66 3.12 -3.72
N PRO A 177 -11.47 3.25 -4.78
CA PRO A 177 -12.60 4.17 -4.80
C PRO A 177 -13.56 3.89 -3.63
N ALA A 178 -13.91 4.92 -2.86
CA ALA A 178 -14.78 4.75 -1.69
C ALA A 178 -16.14 4.16 -2.07
N GLY A 179 -16.58 3.11 -1.37
CA GLY A 179 -17.86 2.44 -1.63
C GLY A 179 -17.87 1.48 -2.83
N VAL A 180 -16.71 1.20 -3.47
CA VAL A 180 -16.62 0.26 -4.60
C VAL A 180 -17.03 -1.18 -4.25
N THR A 181 -16.99 -1.53 -2.96
CA THR A 181 -17.36 -2.86 -2.46
C THR A 181 -18.80 -3.25 -2.79
N LYS A 182 -19.70 -2.25 -2.86
CA LYS A 182 -21.12 -2.40 -3.20
C LYS A 182 -21.38 -2.91 -4.62
N TYR A 183 -20.35 -2.91 -5.47
CA TYR A 183 -20.42 -3.34 -6.87
C TYR A 183 -19.77 -4.71 -7.12
N GLY A 184 -19.38 -5.42 -6.05
CA GLY A 184 -18.81 -6.76 -6.09
C GLY A 184 -19.38 -7.65 -4.99
N ASP A 185 -18.69 -8.76 -4.71
CA ASP A 185 -19.10 -9.71 -3.66
C ASP A 185 -18.58 -9.24 -2.28
N GLU A 186 -19.31 -8.28 -1.69
CA GLU A 186 -19.00 -7.70 -0.37
C GLU A 186 -19.06 -8.74 0.75
N ASP A 187 -19.98 -9.71 0.66
CA ASP A 187 -20.10 -10.79 1.65
C ASP A 187 -18.83 -11.65 1.71
N THR A 188 -18.31 -12.05 0.56
CA THR A 188 -17.06 -12.81 0.48
C THR A 188 -15.86 -11.96 0.94
N LEU A 189 -15.86 -10.66 0.65
CA LEU A 189 -14.85 -9.74 1.17
C LEU A 189 -14.88 -9.69 2.71
N LEU A 190 -16.06 -9.49 3.30
CA LEU A 190 -16.25 -9.40 4.76
C LEU A 190 -15.98 -10.72 5.47
N LYS A 191 -16.27 -11.87 4.85
CA LYS A 191 -15.84 -13.18 5.37
C LYS A 191 -14.32 -13.28 5.50
N ARG A 192 -13.58 -12.74 4.53
CA ARG A 192 -12.10 -12.76 4.53
C ARG A 192 -11.49 -11.64 5.37
N LYS A 193 -12.16 -10.50 5.47
CA LYS A 193 -11.70 -9.27 6.13
C LYS A 193 -12.83 -8.65 6.98
N PRO A 194 -13.24 -9.29 8.10
CA PRO A 194 -14.40 -8.84 8.88
C PRO A 194 -14.27 -7.42 9.42
N PHE A 195 -13.04 -6.97 9.67
CA PHE A 195 -12.75 -5.63 10.18
C PHE A 195 -13.05 -4.49 9.20
N PHE A 196 -13.32 -4.79 7.92
CA PHE A 196 -13.79 -3.78 6.97
C PHE A 196 -15.26 -3.43 7.15
N LYS A 197 -16.02 -4.18 7.96
CA LYS A 197 -17.47 -3.98 8.12
C LYS A 197 -17.80 -2.55 8.53
N ASP A 198 -17.21 -2.07 9.62
CA ASP A 198 -17.49 -0.74 10.16
C ASP A 198 -17.05 0.37 9.19
N ASP A 199 -15.91 0.18 8.51
CA ASP A 199 -15.38 1.13 7.52
C ASP A 199 -16.27 1.20 6.25
N ILE A 200 -16.85 0.08 5.84
CA ILE A 200 -17.78 0.00 4.71
C ILE A 200 -19.12 0.65 5.08
N GLU A 201 -19.68 0.30 6.25
CA GLU A 201 -20.95 0.85 6.74
C GLU A 201 -20.88 2.37 6.93
N SER A 202 -19.75 2.88 7.44
CA SER A 202 -19.49 4.31 7.59
C SER A 202 -19.01 5.01 6.31
N ASN A 203 -18.84 4.27 5.20
CA ASN A 203 -18.32 4.76 3.92
C ASN A 203 -16.95 5.47 4.05
N THR A 204 -16.10 4.96 4.93
CA THR A 204 -14.73 5.45 5.18
C THR A 204 -13.66 4.54 4.57
N LEU A 205 -14.02 3.34 4.11
CA LEU A 205 -13.12 2.46 3.36
C LEU A 205 -12.85 3.03 1.96
N GLY A 206 -11.60 3.42 1.70
CA GLY A 206 -11.14 3.92 0.40
C GLY A 206 -11.14 5.44 0.29
N SER A 207 -11.03 5.92 -0.95
CA SER A 207 -10.78 7.30 -1.32
C SER A 207 -12.01 7.91 -2.01
N PRO A 208 -12.70 8.88 -1.37
CA PRO A 208 -13.80 9.61 -1.99
C PRO A 208 -13.39 10.32 -3.29
N PRO A 209 -12.20 10.97 -3.39
CA PRO A 209 -11.76 11.55 -4.66
C PRO A 209 -11.56 10.52 -5.78
N CYS A 210 -11.15 9.29 -5.45
CA CYS A 210 -11.06 8.23 -6.46
C CYS A 210 -12.43 7.82 -6.97
N MET A 211 -13.46 7.74 -6.11
CA MET A 211 -14.83 7.47 -6.55
C MET A 211 -15.38 8.61 -7.41
N GLU A 212 -15.10 9.87 -7.03
CA GLU A 212 -15.47 11.03 -7.86
C GLU A 212 -14.85 10.95 -9.27
N LEU A 213 -13.57 10.58 -9.36
CA LEU A 213 -12.88 10.38 -10.65
C LEU A 213 -13.46 9.21 -11.44
N LEU A 214 -13.77 8.09 -10.78
CA LEU A 214 -14.39 6.92 -11.40
C LEU A 214 -15.73 7.30 -12.01
N GLU A 215 -16.60 7.98 -11.25
CA GLU A 215 -17.93 8.41 -11.72
C GLU A 215 -17.88 9.55 -12.75
N ARG A 216 -16.77 10.29 -12.81
CA ARG A 216 -16.57 11.33 -13.84
C ARG A 216 -16.08 10.75 -15.17
N LEU A 217 -15.18 9.77 -15.10
CA LEU A 217 -14.41 9.33 -16.27
C LEU A 217 -14.90 7.99 -16.82
N TYR A 218 -15.41 7.09 -15.97
CA TYR A 218 -15.79 5.70 -16.27
C TYR A 218 -14.78 5.01 -17.22
N PRO A 219 -13.54 4.79 -16.77
CA PRO A 219 -12.52 4.11 -17.56
C PRO A 219 -12.92 2.65 -17.82
N SER A 220 -12.34 2.01 -18.84
CA SER A 220 -12.66 0.59 -19.12
C SER A 220 -12.21 -0.34 -17.98
N TYR A 221 -11.05 -0.04 -17.40
CA TYR A 221 -10.49 -0.72 -16.24
C TYR A 221 -10.08 0.27 -15.15
N TRP A 222 -10.29 -0.11 -13.90
CA TRP A 222 -9.75 0.58 -12.73
C TRP A 222 -8.96 -0.40 -11.89
N PHE A 223 -7.67 -0.13 -11.67
CA PHE A 223 -6.79 -1.00 -10.88
C PHE A 223 -6.36 -0.33 -9.58
N SER A 224 -6.43 -1.08 -8.48
CA SER A 224 -6.04 -0.62 -7.15
C SER A 224 -5.30 -1.66 -6.31
N ALA A 225 -4.75 -1.22 -5.17
CA ALA A 225 -3.99 -2.07 -4.25
C ALA A 225 -4.31 -1.71 -2.78
N HIS A 226 -3.30 -1.48 -1.94
CA HIS A 226 -3.36 -1.01 -0.56
C HIS A 226 -4.01 -1.96 0.48
N LEU A 227 -5.23 -2.46 0.23
CA LEU A 227 -6.01 -3.23 1.21
C LEU A 227 -5.59 -4.71 1.35
N HIS A 228 -4.54 -5.13 0.64
CA HIS A 228 -3.93 -6.47 0.72
C HIS A 228 -4.98 -7.59 0.61
N CYS A 229 -5.80 -7.50 -0.44
CA CYS A 229 -6.70 -8.55 -0.87
C CYS A 229 -7.10 -8.37 -2.33
N LYS A 230 -7.30 -9.48 -3.03
CA LYS A 230 -7.95 -9.46 -4.34
C LYS A 230 -9.44 -9.23 -4.20
N PHE A 231 -9.97 -8.27 -4.95
CA PHE A 231 -11.39 -7.97 -5.09
C PHE A 231 -11.69 -7.49 -6.50
N ALA A 232 -12.85 -7.86 -7.03
CA ALA A 232 -13.28 -7.45 -8.37
C ALA A 232 -14.72 -6.95 -8.29
N ALA A 233 -15.03 -5.91 -9.06
CA ALA A 233 -16.34 -5.30 -9.09
C ALA A 233 -16.65 -4.74 -10.49
N LEU A 234 -17.95 -4.59 -10.79
CA LEU A 234 -18.42 -3.98 -12.04
C LEU A 234 -19.21 -2.73 -11.69
N VAL A 235 -18.66 -1.56 -12.02
CA VAL A 235 -19.29 -0.27 -11.70
C VAL A 235 -19.98 0.26 -12.96
N PRO A 236 -21.32 0.19 -13.06
CA PRO A 236 -22.05 0.71 -14.20
C PRO A 236 -22.08 2.24 -14.19
N GLU A 237 -22.07 2.83 -15.38
CA GLU A 237 -22.28 4.25 -15.57
C GLU A 237 -23.72 4.65 -15.21
N LYS A 238 -23.86 5.65 -14.33
CA LYS A 238 -25.16 6.20 -13.94
C LYS A 238 -25.89 6.75 -15.17
N GLY A 239 -26.97 6.10 -15.58
CA GLY A 239 -27.77 6.50 -16.74
C GLY A 239 -27.08 6.28 -18.09
N GLY A 240 -25.98 5.53 -18.13
CA GLY A 240 -25.22 5.23 -19.34
C GLY A 240 -25.11 3.73 -19.62
N THR A 241 -24.29 3.39 -20.61
CA THR A 241 -24.08 1.99 -21.05
C THR A 241 -22.68 1.47 -20.74
N ARG A 242 -21.78 2.34 -20.27
CA ARG A 242 -20.41 1.96 -19.92
C ARG A 242 -20.38 1.20 -18.59
N VAL A 243 -19.41 0.31 -18.46
CA VAL A 243 -19.14 -0.42 -17.21
C VAL A 243 -17.65 -0.41 -16.98
N THR A 244 -17.23 0.11 -15.82
CA THR A 244 -15.84 0.08 -15.37
C THR A 244 -15.57 -1.27 -14.69
N LYS A 245 -14.54 -1.99 -15.16
CA LYS A 245 -14.07 -3.23 -14.53
C LYS A 245 -13.05 -2.89 -13.45
N PHE A 246 -13.46 -2.95 -12.20
CA PHE A 246 -12.59 -2.72 -11.06
C PHE A 246 -11.86 -4.02 -10.67
N LEU A 247 -10.55 -3.93 -10.44
CA LEU A 247 -9.75 -5.01 -9.88
C LEU A 247 -8.75 -4.45 -8.88
N ALA A 248 -8.83 -4.92 -7.65
CA ALA A 248 -7.80 -4.76 -6.64
C ALA A 248 -7.00 -6.05 -6.45
N LEU A 249 -5.71 -5.91 -6.16
CA LEU A 249 -4.79 -7.03 -5.95
C LEU A 249 -4.09 -6.96 -4.59
N ASP A 250 -3.58 -8.11 -4.15
CA ASP A 250 -2.89 -8.26 -2.87
C ASP A 250 -1.41 -7.79 -2.98
N LYS A 251 -0.67 -7.84 -1.88
CA LYS A 251 0.77 -7.60 -1.88
C LYS A 251 1.58 -8.81 -2.34
N CYS A 252 2.75 -8.58 -2.93
CA CYS A 252 3.70 -9.60 -3.37
C CYS A 252 4.20 -10.46 -2.20
N LEU A 253 3.45 -11.51 -1.86
CA LEU A 253 3.77 -12.46 -0.81
C LEU A 253 3.35 -13.87 -1.22
N PRO A 254 3.98 -14.92 -0.64
CA PRO A 254 3.62 -16.30 -0.91
C PRO A 254 2.12 -16.57 -0.73
N LYS A 255 1.55 -17.32 -1.69
CA LYS A 255 0.12 -17.71 -1.74
C LYS A 255 -0.88 -16.55 -1.83
N ARG A 256 -0.43 -15.31 -2.06
CA ARG A 256 -1.30 -14.16 -2.28
C ARG A 256 -1.60 -13.98 -3.76
N LYS A 257 -2.73 -13.32 -4.06
CA LYS A 257 -3.15 -13.00 -5.42
C LYS A 257 -2.68 -11.58 -5.78
N PHE A 258 -1.37 -11.43 -5.89
CA PHE A 258 -0.69 -10.14 -6.05
C PHE A 258 -0.59 -9.68 -7.51
N LEU A 259 -0.48 -10.64 -8.43
CA LEU A 259 -0.35 -10.39 -9.86
C LEU A 259 -1.52 -11.01 -10.66
N GLN A 260 -1.99 -10.30 -11.70
CA GLN A 260 -2.96 -10.81 -12.66
C GLN A 260 -2.62 -10.35 -14.08
N VAL A 261 -2.62 -11.29 -15.03
CA VAL A 261 -2.42 -11.00 -16.45
C VAL A 261 -3.77 -10.81 -17.16
N LEU A 262 -3.86 -9.76 -17.97
CA LEU A 262 -5.06 -9.35 -18.70
C LEU A 262 -4.73 -9.12 -20.18
N GLU A 263 -5.68 -9.44 -21.04
CA GLU A 263 -5.62 -9.09 -22.46
C GLU A 263 -6.43 -7.83 -22.70
N VAL A 264 -5.75 -6.74 -23.05
CA VAL A 264 -6.40 -5.46 -23.38
C VAL A 264 -6.22 -5.22 -24.88
N ARG A 265 -7.35 -4.98 -25.56
CA ARG A 265 -7.34 -4.68 -27.00
C ARG A 265 -6.65 -3.34 -27.22
N SER A 266 -5.54 -3.36 -27.95
CA SER A 266 -4.94 -2.15 -28.53
C SER A 266 -5.54 -1.93 -29.92
N GLN A 267 -5.69 -0.67 -30.33
CA GLN A 267 -6.17 -0.31 -31.66
C GLN A 267 -5.07 -0.38 -32.74
N GLU A 268 -3.81 -0.56 -32.34
CA GLU A 268 -2.67 -0.51 -33.26
C GLU A 268 -1.74 -1.72 -33.07
N ASP A 269 -1.25 -2.30 -34.17
CA ASP A 269 -0.15 -3.29 -34.18
C ASP A 269 1.24 -2.62 -33.97
N SER A 270 1.25 -1.45 -33.34
CA SER A 270 2.43 -0.63 -33.09
C SER A 270 3.38 -1.28 -32.08
N SER A 271 4.68 -1.00 -32.22
CA SER A 271 5.67 -1.36 -31.18
C SER A 271 5.26 -0.77 -29.82
N VAL A 272 5.46 -1.53 -28.74
CA VAL A 272 5.20 -1.08 -27.37
C VAL A 272 6.12 0.11 -27.04
N GLN A 273 5.59 1.32 -27.22
CA GLN A 273 6.28 2.57 -26.98
C GLN A 273 5.43 3.46 -26.07
N LEU A 274 6.11 4.11 -25.13
CA LEU A 274 5.52 5.06 -24.19
C LEU A 274 5.53 6.48 -24.79
N SER A 275 4.38 7.14 -24.77
CA SER A 275 4.22 8.53 -25.20
C SER A 275 3.40 9.35 -24.18
N TYR A 276 3.66 10.65 -24.13
CA TYR A 276 2.87 11.59 -23.36
C TYR A 276 1.44 11.70 -23.93
N ASP A 277 0.47 11.95 -23.06
CA ASP A 277 -0.89 12.26 -23.47
C ASP A 277 -1.06 13.77 -23.72
N LEU A 278 -1.43 14.16 -24.93
CA LEU A 278 -1.52 15.57 -25.32
C LEU A 278 -2.56 16.36 -24.51
N GLU A 279 -3.70 15.74 -24.19
CA GLU A 279 -4.73 16.38 -23.38
C GLU A 279 -4.22 16.65 -21.97
N TRP A 280 -3.54 15.68 -21.36
CA TRP A 280 -2.92 15.84 -20.05
C TRP A 280 -1.83 16.89 -20.01
N LEU A 281 -0.91 16.91 -20.98
CA LEU A 281 0.10 17.96 -21.11
C LEU A 281 -0.55 19.35 -21.18
N THR A 282 -1.64 19.45 -21.93
CA THR A 282 -2.34 20.73 -22.08
C THR A 282 -3.06 21.14 -20.80
N ILE A 283 -3.64 20.19 -20.05
CA ILE A 283 -4.21 20.46 -18.73
C ILE A 283 -3.13 20.96 -17.76
N LEU A 284 -1.96 20.32 -17.73
CA LEU A 284 -0.82 20.76 -16.90
C LEU A 284 -0.41 22.20 -17.25
N TYR A 285 -0.25 22.49 -18.54
CA TYR A 285 0.07 23.84 -19.03
C TYR A 285 -0.96 24.88 -18.59
N LEU A 286 -2.25 24.62 -18.83
CA LEU A 286 -3.33 25.57 -18.53
C LEU A 286 -3.56 25.77 -17.02
N THR A 287 -3.19 24.78 -16.20
CA THR A 287 -3.41 24.80 -14.74
C THR A 287 -2.12 25.00 -13.95
N ASN A 288 -1.04 25.50 -14.58
CA ASN A 288 0.23 25.75 -13.88
C ASN A 288 0.06 26.74 -12.72
N HIS A 289 -0.67 27.83 -12.93
CA HIS A 289 -0.96 28.86 -11.93
C HIS A 289 -1.74 28.37 -10.69
N LEU A 290 -2.30 27.15 -10.73
CA LEU A 290 -2.98 26.51 -9.59
C LEU A 290 -2.03 25.67 -8.73
N LEU A 291 -0.75 25.56 -9.10
CA LEU A 291 0.25 24.87 -8.29
C LEU A 291 0.55 25.69 -7.02
N SER A 292 0.52 25.03 -5.87
CA SER A 292 0.91 25.62 -4.59
C SER A 292 1.86 24.69 -3.84
N VAL A 293 2.90 25.27 -3.25
CA VAL A 293 3.87 24.60 -2.36
C VAL A 293 3.75 25.11 -0.91
N LYS A 294 2.61 25.70 -0.56
CA LYS A 294 2.30 26.20 0.80
C LYS A 294 1.41 25.22 1.55
N SER A 295 1.52 25.18 2.89
CA SER A 295 0.66 24.35 3.75
C SER A 295 -0.73 24.94 3.98
N SER A 296 -0.97 26.19 3.58
CA SER A 296 -2.27 26.84 3.69
C SER A 296 -3.31 26.19 2.78
N ILE A 297 -4.59 26.37 3.16
CA ILE A 297 -5.72 25.97 2.32
C ILE A 297 -5.63 26.66 0.95
N HIS A 298 -5.78 25.88 -0.10
CA HIS A 298 -5.69 26.27 -1.49
C HIS A 298 -6.89 25.69 -2.25
N TYR A 299 -7.81 26.58 -2.64
CA TYR A 299 -9.05 26.21 -3.31
C TYR A 299 -8.85 26.10 -4.82
N MET A 300 -9.47 25.08 -5.42
CA MET A 300 -9.53 24.96 -6.87
C MET A 300 -10.68 25.81 -7.43
N PRO A 301 -10.56 26.32 -8.67
CA PRO A 301 -11.64 27.06 -9.33
C PRO A 301 -12.94 26.25 -9.38
N GLY A 302 -14.06 26.90 -9.06
CA GLY A 302 -15.39 26.30 -9.07
C GLY A 302 -16.36 27.02 -10.01
N GLN A 303 -17.48 26.37 -10.32
CA GLN A 303 -18.48 26.87 -11.27
C GLN A 303 -19.06 28.25 -10.92
N TYR A 304 -19.13 28.57 -9.63
CA TYR A 304 -19.67 29.84 -9.12
C TYR A 304 -18.61 30.94 -8.95
N GLY A 305 -17.35 30.67 -9.31
CA GLY A 305 -16.27 31.67 -9.27
C GLY A 305 -16.25 32.56 -10.50
N ALA A 306 -15.62 33.73 -10.40
CA ALA A 306 -15.51 34.71 -11.49
C ALA A 306 -14.52 34.31 -12.62
N GLY A 307 -13.73 33.25 -12.42
CA GLY A 307 -12.67 32.81 -13.33
C GLY A 307 -13.01 31.55 -14.13
N ARG A 308 -12.10 31.18 -15.05
CA ARG A 308 -12.15 29.90 -15.76
C ARG A 308 -12.06 28.76 -14.74
N TRP A 309 -13.00 27.82 -14.81
CA TRP A 309 -13.02 26.63 -13.95
C TRP A 309 -13.03 25.31 -14.73
N THR A 310 -13.39 25.36 -16.02
CA THR A 310 -13.23 24.24 -16.94
C THR A 310 -11.95 24.41 -17.75
N TYR A 311 -11.02 23.48 -17.59
CA TYR A 311 -9.73 23.44 -18.26
C TYR A 311 -9.61 22.24 -19.22
N THR A 312 -10.73 21.63 -19.59
CA THR A 312 -10.77 20.71 -20.74
C THR A 312 -10.21 21.42 -21.97
N PRO A 313 -9.10 20.95 -22.56
CA PRO A 313 -8.41 21.69 -23.60
C PRO A 313 -9.15 21.74 -24.93
N THR A 314 -9.15 22.91 -25.55
CA THR A 314 -9.59 23.11 -26.94
C THR A 314 -8.56 22.55 -27.93
N ALA A 315 -8.97 22.31 -29.18
CA ALA A 315 -8.06 21.86 -30.23
C ALA A 315 -6.88 22.83 -30.46
N LYS A 316 -7.12 24.15 -30.36
CA LYS A 316 -6.09 25.18 -30.48
C LYS A 316 -5.06 25.11 -29.35
N GLU A 317 -5.53 24.96 -28.11
CA GLU A 317 -4.63 24.81 -26.94
C GLU A 317 -3.78 23.53 -27.05
N LYS A 318 -4.41 22.42 -27.48
CA LYS A 318 -3.69 21.15 -27.74
C LYS A 318 -2.62 21.33 -28.83
N GLN A 319 -2.94 22.03 -29.92
CA GLN A 319 -1.99 22.27 -31.00
C GLN A 319 -0.77 23.09 -30.52
N THR A 320 -0.99 24.15 -29.75
CA THR A 320 0.10 24.95 -29.15
C THR A 320 1.02 24.09 -28.28
N VAL A 321 0.46 23.18 -27.48
CA VAL A 321 1.26 22.28 -26.64
C VAL A 321 1.97 21.22 -27.47
N TYR A 322 1.34 20.68 -28.50
CA TYR A 322 1.96 19.69 -29.40
C TYR A 322 3.20 20.26 -30.10
N GLU A 323 3.15 21.52 -30.52
CA GLU A 323 4.28 22.22 -31.15
C GLU A 323 5.45 22.46 -30.17
N LYS A 324 5.17 22.69 -28.88
CA LYS A 324 6.23 22.79 -27.85
C LYS A 324 7.07 21.52 -27.75
N PHE A 325 6.47 20.36 -28.00
CA PHE A 325 7.15 19.06 -28.01
C PHE A 325 7.74 18.71 -29.39
N GLY A 326 7.81 19.66 -30.32
CA GLY A 326 8.34 19.41 -31.67
C GLY A 326 7.49 18.44 -32.47
N SER A 327 6.18 18.36 -32.18
CA SER A 327 5.25 17.42 -32.81
C SER A 327 5.63 15.95 -32.62
N ASP A 328 6.30 15.62 -31.52
CA ASP A 328 6.64 14.27 -31.13
C ASP A 328 6.38 14.09 -29.63
N LEU A 329 5.42 13.23 -29.30
CA LEU A 329 5.02 12.96 -27.92
C LEU A 329 5.71 11.73 -27.34
N ARG A 330 6.65 11.10 -28.04
CA ARG A 330 7.40 9.96 -27.50
C ARG A 330 8.16 10.39 -26.24
N ILE A 331 8.02 9.61 -25.16
CA ILE A 331 8.76 9.88 -23.94
C ILE A 331 10.23 9.52 -24.20
N PRO A 332 11.19 10.46 -24.04
CA PRO A 332 12.59 10.19 -24.30
C PRO A 332 13.15 9.22 -23.26
N LEU A 333 14.04 8.31 -23.67
CA LEU A 333 14.74 7.40 -22.76
C LEU A 333 15.94 8.11 -22.12
N ASN A 334 15.67 9.04 -21.21
CA ASN A 334 16.65 9.97 -20.63
C ASN A 334 16.90 9.76 -19.12
N PHE A 335 16.78 8.51 -18.64
CA PHE A 335 17.12 8.17 -17.26
C PHE A 335 18.58 8.54 -16.93
N THR A 336 18.76 9.21 -15.79
CA THR A 336 20.07 9.50 -15.19
C THR A 336 20.03 9.24 -13.69
N GLN A 337 21.16 8.79 -13.14
CA GLN A 337 21.31 8.62 -11.69
C GLN A 337 21.53 9.98 -11.04
N THR A 338 20.58 10.42 -10.22
CA THR A 338 20.66 11.65 -9.41
C THR A 338 21.44 11.52 -8.10
N VAL A 339 21.64 10.32 -7.55
CA VAL A 339 22.37 10.08 -6.29
C VAL A 339 23.20 8.78 -6.36
N LYS A 340 24.17 8.61 -5.46
CA LYS A 340 24.94 7.35 -5.35
C LYS A 340 23.98 6.20 -4.98
N PRO A 341 23.97 5.07 -5.72
CA PRO A 341 23.21 3.89 -5.36
C PRO A 341 23.75 3.24 -4.07
N TYR A 342 22.90 2.44 -3.42
CA TYR A 342 23.34 1.55 -2.37
C TYR A 342 24.41 0.58 -2.87
N ASP A 343 25.46 0.40 -2.07
CA ASP A 343 26.50 -0.59 -2.30
C ASP A 343 26.65 -1.42 -1.00
N PRO A 344 26.29 -2.73 -1.04
CA PRO A 344 26.39 -3.59 0.14
C PRO A 344 27.86 -3.85 0.56
N CYS A 345 28.84 -3.58 -0.31
CA CYS A 345 30.27 -3.73 0.00
C CYS A 345 30.87 -2.49 0.66
N ASP A 346 30.18 -1.34 0.67
CA ASP A 346 30.67 -0.10 1.27
C ASP A 346 30.54 -0.15 2.80
N THR A 347 31.67 -0.35 3.48
CA THR A 347 31.73 -0.42 4.96
C THR A 347 31.67 0.94 5.65
N ASN A 348 31.76 2.05 4.91
CA ASN A 348 31.67 3.42 5.46
C ASN A 348 30.22 3.92 5.47
N THR A 349 29.40 3.38 6.36
CA THR A 349 27.96 3.66 6.46
C THR A 349 27.63 4.97 7.20
N ARG A 350 28.28 6.08 6.86
CA ARG A 350 27.72 7.40 7.23
C ARG A 350 26.54 7.69 6.31
N ILE A 351 25.34 7.37 6.80
CA ILE A 351 24.11 7.67 6.08
C ILE A 351 23.95 9.19 5.99
N GLU A 352 24.08 9.73 4.79
CA GLU A 352 23.88 11.14 4.52
C GLU A 352 22.45 11.56 4.84
N ARG A 353 22.30 12.79 5.36
CA ARG A 353 20.99 13.35 5.65
C ARG A 353 20.26 13.61 4.33
N PRO A 354 19.01 13.15 4.17
CA PRO A 354 18.24 13.38 2.96
C PRO A 354 18.10 14.88 2.66
N GLN A 355 18.32 15.26 1.40
CA GLN A 355 18.17 16.63 0.90
C GLN A 355 17.19 16.66 -0.27
N LEU A 356 16.56 17.82 -0.48
CA LEU A 356 15.70 18.05 -1.63
C LEU A 356 16.56 18.10 -2.91
N GLN A 357 16.34 17.16 -3.81
CA GLN A 357 17.04 17.06 -5.09
C GLN A 357 16.19 17.63 -6.23
N ILE A 358 16.85 18.15 -7.26
CA ILE A 358 16.22 18.54 -8.54
C ILE A 358 16.61 17.49 -9.58
N ASN A 359 15.65 17.10 -10.41
CA ASN A 359 15.85 16.11 -11.45
C ASN A 359 15.89 16.77 -12.83
N ASP A 360 16.88 16.41 -13.64
CA ASP A 360 17.04 16.95 -14.99
C ASP A 360 15.87 16.58 -15.91
N GLN A 361 15.25 15.40 -15.72
CA GLN A 361 14.07 14.99 -16.47
C GLN A 361 12.91 15.96 -16.23
N THR A 362 12.59 16.22 -14.95
CA THR A 362 11.55 17.17 -14.53
C THR A 362 11.89 18.58 -15.01
N THR A 363 13.14 19.02 -14.83
CA THR A 363 13.60 20.34 -15.26
C THR A 363 13.39 20.54 -16.76
N ARG A 364 13.80 19.57 -17.58
CA ARG A 364 13.62 19.64 -19.03
C ARG A 364 12.16 19.61 -19.43
N PHE A 365 11.35 18.77 -18.79
CA PHE A 365 9.91 18.69 -19.02
C PHE A 365 9.23 20.03 -18.72
N CYS A 366 9.53 20.63 -17.56
CA CYS A 366 9.00 21.92 -17.14
C CYS A 366 9.41 23.05 -18.09
N GLN A 367 10.66 23.08 -18.56
CA GLN A 367 11.13 24.05 -19.57
C GLN A 367 10.37 23.94 -20.89
N ILE A 368 10.19 22.71 -21.41
CA ILE A 368 9.47 22.46 -22.67
C ILE A 368 8.01 22.92 -22.55
N LEU A 369 7.32 22.47 -21.50
CA LEU A 369 5.90 22.77 -21.31
C LEU A 369 5.67 24.22 -20.84
N SER A 370 6.69 24.87 -20.29
CA SER A 370 6.62 26.19 -19.65
C SER A 370 5.74 26.17 -18.39
N ILE A 371 6.01 25.21 -17.50
CA ILE A 371 5.38 25.05 -16.18
C ILE A 371 6.44 25.07 -15.07
N ASP A 372 6.01 25.21 -13.82
CA ASP A 372 6.91 25.27 -12.68
C ASP A 372 7.31 23.88 -12.17
N ASP A 373 8.52 23.76 -11.62
CA ASP A 373 8.93 22.58 -10.84
C ASP A 373 8.66 22.83 -9.34
N PRO A 374 7.76 22.03 -8.70
CA PRO A 374 7.48 22.13 -7.27
C PRO A 374 8.74 22.09 -6.39
N SER A 375 9.74 21.28 -6.72
CA SER A 375 10.97 21.16 -5.92
C SER A 375 11.82 22.41 -6.04
N THR A 376 11.90 23.01 -7.24
CA THR A 376 12.56 24.31 -7.44
C THR A 376 11.85 25.43 -6.65
N LEU A 377 10.51 25.47 -6.67
CA LEU A 377 9.74 26.45 -5.86
C LEU A 377 10.02 26.29 -4.36
N LEU A 378 10.09 25.05 -3.86
CA LEU A 378 10.42 24.75 -2.47
C LEU A 378 11.83 25.21 -2.07
N GLN A 379 12.80 25.13 -2.98
CA GLN A 379 14.17 25.62 -2.76
C GLN A 379 14.21 27.15 -2.70
N ILE A 380 13.51 27.84 -3.61
CA ILE A 380 13.44 29.31 -3.63
C ILE A 380 12.88 29.83 -2.30
N ILE A 381 11.75 29.29 -1.85
CA ILE A 381 11.13 29.68 -0.57
C ILE A 381 12.08 29.41 0.61
N ALA A 382 12.79 28.27 0.59
CA ALA A 382 13.75 27.93 1.64
C ALA A 382 14.89 28.95 1.76
N ASN A 383 15.38 29.44 0.62
CA ASN A 383 16.51 30.36 0.56
C ASN A 383 16.07 31.77 0.98
N SER A 384 14.90 32.24 0.53
CA SER A 384 14.36 33.53 0.97
C SER A 384 14.13 33.60 2.49
N SER A 385 13.71 32.50 3.12
CA SER A 385 13.59 32.44 4.59
C SER A 385 14.94 32.50 5.31
N LYS A 386 16.01 31.99 4.71
CA LYS A 386 17.37 32.04 5.28
C LYS A 386 17.97 33.45 5.19
N ASP A 387 17.76 34.15 4.09
CA ASP A 387 18.28 35.51 3.91
C ASP A 387 17.62 36.50 4.88
N ASN A 388 16.30 36.37 5.13
CA ASN A 388 15.61 37.17 6.15
C ASN A 388 16.07 36.86 7.59
N SER A 389 16.48 35.63 7.89
CA SER A 389 17.05 35.29 9.21
C SER A 389 18.48 35.82 9.39
N ARG A 390 19.22 36.00 8.30
CA ARG A 390 20.61 36.45 8.31
C ARG A 390 20.74 37.97 8.38
N SER A 391 19.71 38.71 7.96
CA SER A 391 19.58 40.15 8.21
C SER A 391 19.24 40.51 9.67
N SER A 392 18.81 39.54 10.49
CA SER A 392 18.44 39.76 11.88
C SER A 392 19.58 39.51 12.89
N GLU A 393 20.74 39.01 12.45
CA GLU A 393 21.88 38.66 13.32
C GLU A 393 23.01 39.71 13.36
N VAL A 394 22.84 40.89 12.74
CA VAL A 394 23.81 41.99 12.83
C VAL A 394 23.19 43.20 13.55
N SER A 395 22.95 43.05 14.85
CA SER A 395 22.91 44.17 15.79
C SER A 395 22.90 43.63 17.21
N MET A 396 24.07 43.43 17.79
CA MET A 396 24.20 43.22 19.22
C MET A 396 25.40 44.01 19.72
N GLU A 397 25.16 45.25 20.14
CA GLU A 397 26.01 45.94 21.11
C GLU A 397 25.22 47.02 21.89
N THR A 398 25.18 46.81 23.20
CA THR A 398 25.01 47.77 24.33
C THR A 398 23.63 48.27 24.80
N SER A 399 23.24 47.71 25.95
CA SER A 399 22.76 48.32 27.22
C SER A 399 21.41 49.06 27.32
N GLY A 400 20.57 48.61 28.26
CA GLY A 400 19.59 49.47 28.95
C GLY A 400 18.24 48.85 29.29
N GLU A 401 18.15 48.29 30.50
CA GLU A 401 17.00 48.01 31.39
C GLU A 401 15.59 48.64 31.15
N TYR A 402 14.56 47.85 31.52
CA TYR A 402 13.14 48.12 31.89
C TYR A 402 11.98 48.00 30.87
N ALA A 403 11.18 46.95 31.14
CA ALA A 403 9.71 46.88 31.32
C ALA A 403 8.68 47.37 30.27
N SER A 404 7.75 46.43 30.03
CA SER A 404 6.31 46.53 29.73
C SER A 404 5.83 47.17 28.43
N ASP A 405 5.08 46.35 27.69
CA ASP A 405 3.67 46.54 27.33
C ASP A 405 3.37 46.39 25.83
N SER A 406 2.25 45.73 25.58
CA SER A 406 1.71 45.29 24.30
C SER A 406 1.43 46.43 23.33
N MET A 407 1.76 46.24 22.05
CA MET A 407 0.97 46.84 20.97
C MET A 407 1.16 46.09 19.64
N ASP A 408 0.04 45.65 19.08
CA ASP A 408 -0.12 45.18 17.71
C ASP A 408 0.38 46.23 16.71
N ILE A 409 1.19 45.80 15.74
CA ILE A 409 1.44 46.57 14.53
C ILE A 409 1.26 45.64 13.33
N SER A 410 0.11 45.80 12.67
CA SER A 410 -0.15 45.36 11.31
C SER A 410 0.77 46.09 10.33
N PHE A 411 1.50 45.37 9.48
CA PHE A 411 2.15 45.93 8.31
C PHE A 411 1.56 45.31 7.03
N GLU A 412 0.85 46.13 6.28
CA GLU A 412 0.44 45.86 4.90
C GLU A 412 1.64 46.06 3.97
N GLU A 413 2.01 45.03 3.19
CA GLU A 413 2.82 45.21 1.98
C GLU A 413 1.91 45.18 0.76
N LYS A 414 1.70 46.35 0.15
CA LYS A 414 1.30 46.50 -1.25
C LYS A 414 2.50 46.99 -2.06
N ASN A 415 2.97 46.16 -3.00
CA ASN A 415 3.32 46.50 -4.39
C ASN A 415 4.38 45.54 -4.93
N VAL A 416 3.99 44.58 -5.78
CA VAL A 416 4.43 44.51 -7.19
C VAL A 416 3.33 43.77 -7.97
N PHE A 417 3.01 44.27 -9.17
CA PHE A 417 2.04 43.77 -10.17
C PHE A 417 0.58 44.24 -10.01
N SER A 418 0.36 45.50 -10.41
CA SER A 418 -0.88 45.89 -11.09
C SER A 418 -0.59 46.05 -12.59
N SER A 419 -1.31 45.31 -13.42
CA SER A 419 -1.84 45.86 -14.65
C SER A 419 -3.12 45.12 -15.06
N THR A 420 -4.19 45.91 -15.20
CA THR A 420 -5.42 45.69 -15.97
C THR A 420 -6.41 44.62 -15.48
N PHE A 421 -7.38 45.03 -14.63
CA PHE A 421 -8.76 45.36 -15.05
C PHE A 421 -9.56 45.79 -13.80
N GLU A 422 -10.02 47.05 -13.78
CA GLU A 422 -11.07 47.52 -12.86
C GLU A 422 -12.41 47.44 -13.58
N GLU A 423 -13.45 46.91 -12.92
CA GLU A 423 -14.72 47.62 -12.82
C GLU A 423 -15.62 47.04 -11.70
N ASN A 424 -15.76 47.85 -10.65
CA ASN A 424 -16.93 48.12 -9.81
C ASN A 424 -17.93 47.00 -9.47
N LEU A 425 -17.92 46.56 -8.21
CA LEU A 425 -19.15 46.15 -7.52
C LEU A 425 -19.29 46.91 -6.18
N SER A 426 -20.32 47.73 -6.10
CA SER A 426 -20.71 48.49 -4.93
C SER A 426 -21.34 47.58 -3.88
N ASN A 427 -20.87 47.69 -2.65
CA ASN A 427 -21.45 47.11 -1.45
C ASN A 427 -22.95 47.45 -1.28
N LYS A 428 -23.73 46.48 -0.81
CA LYS A 428 -24.67 46.73 0.29
C LYS A 428 -24.95 45.47 1.11
N TYR A 429 -24.48 45.51 2.35
CA TYR A 429 -24.86 44.64 3.46
C TYR A 429 -26.37 44.67 3.69
N PHE A 430 -26.96 43.53 4.02
CA PHE A 430 -28.07 43.46 4.98
C PHE A 430 -28.01 42.15 5.79
N ILE A 431 -28.43 42.29 7.03
CA ILE A 431 -28.28 41.45 8.20
C ILE A 431 -29.50 40.52 8.35
N ASP A 432 -29.22 39.28 8.75
CA ASP A 432 -29.97 38.37 9.65
C ASP A 432 -31.42 37.97 9.35
N SER A 433 -31.68 36.65 9.33
CA SER A 433 -32.69 35.96 10.14
C SER A 433 -32.90 34.51 9.64
N SER A 434 -32.67 33.54 10.53
CA SER A 434 -33.27 32.20 10.44
C SER A 434 -34.75 32.29 10.84
N PRO A 435 -35.62 31.41 10.32
CA PRO A 435 -36.33 30.52 11.25
C PRO A 435 -36.70 29.11 10.72
N THR A 436 -36.46 28.13 11.60
CA THR A 436 -37.31 26.96 11.99
C THR A 436 -38.13 26.13 10.98
N ASN A 437 -37.95 24.80 11.14
CA ASN A 437 -38.84 23.68 10.78
C ASN A 437 -40.35 23.91 11.01
N PRO A 438 -41.18 23.08 10.35
CA PRO A 438 -41.97 22.13 11.12
C PRO A 438 -42.02 20.68 10.56
N LYS A 439 -42.18 19.72 11.48
CA LYS A 439 -42.60 18.32 11.27
C LYS A 439 -44.13 18.19 11.40
N SER A 440 -44.71 17.23 10.68
CA SER A 440 -45.84 16.33 11.06
C SER A 440 -46.11 15.39 9.87
N ASP A 441 -45.79 14.10 9.94
CA ASP A 441 -46.57 12.96 10.50
C ASP A 441 -47.82 12.59 9.69
N GLY A 442 -47.94 11.29 9.37
CA GLY A 442 -49.11 10.66 8.77
C GLY A 442 -48.82 9.28 8.15
N ASP A 443 -48.93 8.23 8.99
CA ASP A 443 -48.91 6.80 8.65
C ASP A 443 -50.00 6.39 7.63
N GLU A 444 -49.76 5.31 6.88
CA GLU A 444 -50.61 4.10 6.93
C GLU A 444 -50.00 2.92 6.15
N SER A 445 -50.07 1.76 6.81
CA SER A 445 -49.69 0.41 6.41
C SER A 445 -50.75 -0.27 5.55
N ASP A 446 -50.35 -1.23 4.70
CA ASP A 446 -51.08 -2.50 4.55
C ASP A 446 -50.25 -3.62 3.89
N ASN A 447 -50.29 -4.79 4.53
CA ASN A 447 -49.77 -6.09 4.10
C ASN A 447 -50.82 -6.82 3.25
N VAL A 448 -50.45 -7.54 2.18
CA VAL A 448 -51.10 -8.80 1.77
C VAL A 448 -50.10 -9.77 1.12
N ASP A 449 -50.39 -11.03 1.41
CA ASP A 449 -49.69 -12.31 1.36
C ASP A 449 -49.35 -12.96 0.00
N THR A 450 -48.38 -13.87 0.11
CA THR A 450 -48.11 -15.15 -0.59
C THR A 450 -48.93 -15.62 -1.81
N SER A 451 -48.22 -16.17 -2.81
CA SER A 451 -48.55 -17.51 -3.34
C SER A 451 -47.35 -18.19 -4.02
N LYS A 452 -47.27 -19.50 -3.76
CA LYS A 452 -46.27 -20.49 -4.17
C LYS A 452 -46.94 -21.39 -5.21
N SER A 453 -46.29 -21.70 -6.32
CA SER A 453 -46.67 -22.87 -7.13
C SER A 453 -45.46 -23.51 -7.80
N THR A 454 -45.42 -24.84 -7.70
CA THR A 454 -44.47 -25.83 -8.21
C THR A 454 -45.18 -26.70 -9.26
N LEU A 455 -44.40 -27.50 -10.00
CA LEU A 455 -44.67 -28.64 -10.93
C LEU A 455 -44.21 -28.29 -12.35
N ASP A 456 -43.14 -28.86 -12.95
CA ASP A 456 -42.74 -30.26 -13.28
C ASP A 456 -42.61 -30.30 -14.83
N GLU A 457 -41.44 -30.45 -15.45
CA GLU A 457 -40.57 -31.63 -15.69
C GLU A 457 -40.71 -32.20 -17.12
N THR A 458 -39.56 -32.38 -17.80
CA THR A 458 -39.13 -33.36 -18.87
C THR A 458 -38.22 -32.69 -19.93
N ALA A 459 -36.88 -32.87 -19.85
CA ALA A 459 -36.02 -33.91 -20.50
C ALA A 459 -35.80 -33.64 -22.01
N ASP A 460 -34.62 -33.61 -22.65
CA ASP A 460 -33.26 -34.12 -22.41
C ASP A 460 -32.24 -33.37 -23.29
N SER A 461 -31.00 -33.16 -22.83
CA SER A 461 -29.81 -33.81 -23.40
C SER A 461 -28.53 -33.27 -22.76
N SER A 462 -27.86 -34.20 -22.11
CA SER A 462 -26.60 -34.07 -21.38
C SER A 462 -25.40 -34.04 -22.33
N THR A 463 -24.53 -33.05 -22.17
CA THR A 463 -23.07 -33.26 -22.25
C THR A 463 -22.41 -32.51 -21.10
N THR A 464 -21.89 -33.33 -20.19
CA THR A 464 -21.26 -33.05 -18.91
C THR A 464 -20.00 -32.20 -19.07
N PHE A 465 -20.02 -30.97 -18.54
CA PHE A 465 -18.82 -30.29 -18.08
C PHE A 465 -18.68 -30.58 -16.59
N THR A 466 -17.73 -31.46 -16.26
CA THR A 466 -17.26 -31.66 -14.88
C THR A 466 -16.52 -30.40 -14.42
N ASP A 467 -17.07 -29.72 -13.43
CA ASP A 467 -16.36 -28.76 -12.60
C ASP A 467 -15.13 -29.44 -11.96
N PRO A 468 -13.92 -28.86 -12.03
CA PRO A 468 -12.87 -29.24 -11.10
C PRO A 468 -13.17 -28.55 -9.77
N ALA A 469 -13.74 -29.33 -8.88
CA ALA A 469 -13.86 -29.05 -7.46
C ALA A 469 -12.54 -28.49 -6.87
N THR A 470 -12.71 -27.48 -6.02
CA THR A 470 -11.93 -27.21 -4.81
C THR A 470 -10.68 -28.08 -4.61
N ILE A 471 -9.52 -27.60 -5.06
CA ILE A 471 -8.22 -28.07 -4.54
C ILE A 471 -7.82 -27.08 -3.45
N ASP A 472 -8.38 -27.31 -2.27
CA ASP A 472 -7.85 -26.80 -1.01
C ASP A 472 -6.76 -27.81 -0.60
N ASP A 473 -5.47 -27.48 -0.82
CA ASP A 473 -4.41 -28.02 0.03
C ASP A 473 -3.05 -27.35 -0.25
N SER A 474 -2.67 -26.44 0.65
CA SER A 474 -1.26 -26.10 0.84
C SER A 474 -0.95 -26.20 2.33
N ASP A 475 -0.88 -27.43 2.78
CA ASP A 475 -0.70 -27.81 4.18
C ASP A 475 0.73 -27.45 4.64
N THR A 476 0.86 -26.44 5.51
CA THR A 476 2.14 -26.06 6.15
C THR A 476 2.14 -26.60 7.57
N LYS A 477 2.99 -27.59 7.85
CA LYS A 477 3.15 -28.20 9.17
C LYS A 477 4.40 -27.62 9.83
N LEU A 478 4.19 -26.69 10.75
CA LEU A 478 5.25 -26.14 11.59
C LEU A 478 5.54 -27.10 12.75
N GLY A 479 6.81 -27.45 12.94
CA GLY A 479 7.26 -28.33 14.03
C GLY A 479 8.53 -27.81 14.71
N LEU A 480 8.76 -28.24 15.95
CA LEU A 480 9.90 -27.78 16.75
C LEU A 480 11.27 -28.27 16.22
N MET A 481 11.29 -29.33 15.42
CA MET A 481 12.53 -29.84 14.80
C MET A 481 12.54 -29.63 13.29
N TRP A 482 11.39 -29.83 12.66
CA TRP A 482 11.21 -29.77 11.22
C TRP A 482 9.95 -29.00 10.90
N SER A 483 10.06 -28.08 9.95
CA SER A 483 8.92 -27.45 9.33
C SER A 483 8.81 -27.99 7.91
N CYS A 484 7.62 -28.43 7.56
CA CYS A 484 7.34 -29.01 6.25
C CYS A 484 6.27 -28.19 5.55
N MET A 485 6.51 -27.89 4.29
CA MET A 485 5.55 -27.19 3.44
C MET A 485 5.28 -27.98 2.17
N THR A 486 4.00 -28.09 1.82
CA THR A 486 3.56 -28.60 0.52
C THR A 486 3.01 -27.43 -0.29
N LEU A 487 3.69 -27.08 -1.39
CA LEU A 487 3.21 -26.08 -2.35
C LEU A 487 2.65 -26.79 -3.57
N TYR A 488 1.33 -26.70 -3.79
CA TYR A 488 0.67 -26.96 -5.08
C TYR A 488 1.25 -28.13 -5.90
N ASN A 489 0.86 -29.37 -5.58
CA ASN A 489 1.28 -30.58 -6.30
C ASN A 489 2.81 -30.79 -6.44
N ARG A 490 3.65 -30.05 -5.69
CA ARG A 490 5.07 -30.36 -5.51
C ARG A 490 5.27 -31.38 -4.39
N PRO A 491 6.38 -32.16 -4.40
CA PRO A 491 6.76 -32.96 -3.25
C PRO A 491 7.00 -32.10 -2.01
N GLN A 492 6.56 -32.56 -0.84
CA GLN A 492 6.70 -31.88 0.45
C GLN A 492 8.19 -31.59 0.74
N ILE A 493 8.52 -30.32 0.95
CA ILE A 493 9.89 -29.88 1.27
C ILE A 493 9.93 -29.58 2.76
N CYS A 494 10.77 -30.32 3.49
CA CYS A 494 11.00 -30.14 4.92
C CYS A 494 12.38 -29.53 5.17
N PHE A 495 12.44 -28.53 6.04
CA PHE A 495 13.66 -27.86 6.44
C PHE A 495 13.73 -27.76 7.96
N LYS A 496 14.95 -27.61 8.49
CA LYS A 496 15.17 -27.44 9.93
C LYS A 496 14.59 -26.10 10.38
N SER A 497 13.72 -26.11 11.39
CA SER A 497 13.06 -24.92 11.89
C SER A 497 14.07 -23.94 12.51
N GLN A 498 14.03 -22.67 12.10
CA GLN A 498 14.76 -21.60 12.77
C GLN A 498 13.89 -21.10 13.94
N LEU A 499 14.15 -21.64 15.12
CA LEU A 499 13.31 -21.41 16.31
C LEU A 499 13.69 -20.12 17.03
N GLY A 500 12.67 -19.38 17.49
CA GLY A 500 12.83 -18.31 18.48
C GLY A 500 13.34 -18.84 19.82
N THR A 501 13.78 -17.93 20.70
CA THR A 501 14.36 -18.27 22.00
C THR A 501 13.41 -19.07 22.88
N GLU A 502 12.11 -18.79 22.81
CA GLU A 502 11.06 -19.46 23.59
C GLU A 502 10.87 -20.91 23.13
N TRP A 503 10.77 -21.14 21.82
CA TRP A 503 10.58 -22.48 21.28
C TRP A 503 11.83 -23.35 21.39
N MET A 504 13.03 -22.75 21.35
CA MET A 504 14.27 -23.44 21.68
C MET A 504 14.27 -23.91 23.14
N MET A 505 13.85 -23.06 24.09
CA MET A 505 13.74 -23.46 25.49
C MET A 505 12.69 -24.56 25.70
N ALA A 506 11.52 -24.44 25.05
CA ALA A 506 10.49 -25.48 25.10
C ALA A 506 11.02 -26.83 24.56
N LEU A 507 11.76 -26.82 23.44
CA LEU A 507 12.37 -28.02 22.87
C LEU A 507 13.39 -28.66 23.81
N VAL A 508 14.24 -27.87 24.47
CA VAL A 508 15.22 -28.37 25.45
C VAL A 508 14.53 -29.02 26.65
N PHE A 509 13.48 -28.37 27.19
CA PHE A 509 12.73 -28.93 28.32
C PHE A 509 11.99 -30.22 27.96
N ILE A 510 11.42 -30.31 26.75
CA ILE A 510 10.80 -31.56 26.27
C ILE A 510 11.86 -32.67 26.17
N PHE A 511 13.03 -32.37 25.60
CA PHE A 511 14.09 -33.37 25.41
C PHE A 511 14.63 -33.90 26.75
N ILE A 512 14.94 -33.02 27.69
CA ILE A 512 15.41 -33.41 29.03
C ILE A 512 14.29 -34.15 29.78
N GLY A 513 13.04 -33.68 29.69
CA GLY A 513 11.89 -34.35 30.27
C GLY A 513 11.72 -35.78 29.77
N CYS A 514 11.91 -36.02 28.46
CA CYS A 514 11.88 -37.37 27.87
C CYS A 514 12.99 -38.28 28.42
N ILE A 515 14.19 -37.75 28.65
CA ILE A 515 15.29 -38.52 29.26
C ILE A 515 14.95 -38.90 30.70
N LEU A 516 14.42 -37.95 31.47
CA LEU A 516 14.04 -38.18 32.87
C LEU A 516 12.90 -39.19 32.98
N ILE A 517 11.83 -39.07 32.18
CA ILE A 517 10.70 -40.03 32.25
C ILE A 517 11.13 -41.44 31.83
N THR A 518 12.01 -41.56 30.84
CA THR A 518 12.58 -42.85 30.44
C THR A 518 13.42 -43.44 31.57
N SER A 519 14.22 -42.62 32.24
CA SER A 519 15.00 -43.03 33.40
C SER A 519 14.10 -43.47 34.57
N THR A 520 12.98 -42.78 34.80
CA THR A 520 11.96 -43.17 35.77
C THR A 520 11.39 -44.55 35.47
N ILE A 521 11.02 -44.83 34.21
CA ILE A 521 10.51 -46.15 33.80
C ILE A 521 11.55 -47.24 34.07
N ILE A 522 12.81 -47.00 33.70
CA ILE A 522 13.91 -47.95 33.95
C ILE A 522 14.08 -48.21 35.46
N LEU A 523 14.09 -47.16 36.29
CA LEU A 523 14.21 -47.29 37.73
C LEU A 523 13.00 -48.03 38.34
N LEU A 524 11.79 -47.82 37.82
CA LEU A 524 10.60 -48.57 38.23
C LEU A 524 10.70 -50.06 37.84
N VAL A 525 11.24 -50.38 36.66
CA VAL A 525 11.49 -51.78 36.27
C VAL A 525 12.54 -52.42 37.17
N ILE A 526 13.64 -51.72 37.46
CA ILE A 526 14.68 -52.19 38.38
C ILE A 526 14.14 -52.38 39.80
N SER A 527 13.13 -51.59 40.20
CA SER A 527 12.51 -51.70 41.52
C SER A 527 11.83 -53.04 41.81
N HIS A 528 11.56 -53.84 40.77
CA HIS A 528 11.10 -55.22 40.93
C HIS A 528 12.17 -56.13 41.55
N TRP A 529 13.45 -55.82 41.36
CA TRP A 529 14.58 -56.56 41.93
C TRP A 529 15.19 -55.85 43.15
N ASP A 530 15.18 -54.53 43.18
CA ASP A 530 15.72 -53.74 44.29
C ASP A 530 14.78 -52.59 44.69
N ARG A 531 14.06 -52.73 45.81
CA ARG A 531 13.11 -51.71 46.26
C ARG A 531 13.76 -50.40 46.72
N THR A 532 15.09 -50.36 46.92
CA THR A 532 15.79 -49.14 47.37
C THR A 532 15.82 -48.05 46.31
N VAL A 533 15.59 -48.38 45.02
CA VAL A 533 15.59 -47.40 43.92
C VAL A 533 14.28 -46.61 43.77
N ILE A 534 13.21 -47.01 44.48
CA ILE A 534 11.87 -46.39 44.39
C ILE A 534 11.88 -44.88 44.69
N PRO A 535 12.56 -44.38 45.74
CA PRO A 535 12.62 -42.93 46.01
C PRO A 535 13.30 -42.15 44.88
N PHE A 536 14.33 -42.72 44.26
CA PHE A 536 15.03 -42.10 43.13
C PHE A 536 14.13 -42.04 41.89
N ALA A 537 13.39 -43.11 41.59
CA ALA A 537 12.43 -43.14 40.49
C ALA A 537 11.39 -42.01 40.62
N ARG A 538 10.89 -41.80 41.85
CA ARG A 538 9.89 -40.75 42.14
C ARG A 538 10.43 -39.34 41.96
N TRP A 539 11.62 -39.03 42.49
CA TRP A 539 12.22 -37.70 42.33
C TRP A 539 12.60 -37.40 40.88
N VAL A 540 13.07 -38.39 40.13
CA VAL A 540 13.36 -38.27 38.70
C VAL A 540 12.06 -38.07 37.90
N GLY A 541 10.98 -38.77 38.24
CA GLY A 541 9.64 -38.61 37.65
C GLY A 541 9.05 -37.22 37.91
N PHE A 542 9.16 -36.74 39.15
CA PHE A 542 8.77 -35.39 39.53
C PHE A 542 9.56 -34.31 38.74
N GLY A 543 10.87 -34.51 38.57
CA GLY A 543 11.70 -33.65 37.73
C GLY A 543 11.23 -33.60 36.27
N ALA A 544 10.87 -34.75 35.69
CA ALA A 544 10.30 -34.83 34.34
C ALA A 544 8.98 -34.04 34.23
N MET A 545 8.09 -34.20 35.20
CA MET A 545 6.81 -33.48 35.27
C MET A 545 7.01 -31.95 35.28
N VAL A 546 7.90 -31.45 36.15
CA VAL A 546 8.18 -30.01 36.25
C VAL A 546 8.68 -29.45 34.91
N LEU A 547 9.55 -30.16 34.21
CA LEU A 547 10.06 -29.73 32.90
C LEU A 547 8.97 -29.72 31.82
N PHE A 548 8.10 -30.73 31.78
CA PHE A 548 7.00 -30.74 30.81
C PHE A 548 5.96 -29.63 31.11
N CYS A 549 5.70 -29.31 32.38
CA CYS A 549 4.87 -28.16 32.75
C CYS A 549 5.47 -26.83 32.27
N HIS A 550 6.78 -26.62 32.43
CA HIS A 550 7.44 -25.42 31.92
C HIS A 550 7.40 -25.36 30.39
N ALA A 551 7.62 -26.48 29.70
CA ALA A 551 7.50 -26.53 28.24
C ALA A 551 6.09 -26.18 27.74
N ALA A 552 5.04 -26.64 28.44
CA ALA A 552 3.64 -26.35 28.09
C ALA A 552 3.27 -24.87 28.26
N VAL A 553 3.89 -24.16 29.21
CA VAL A 553 3.69 -22.72 29.42
C VAL A 553 4.51 -21.89 28.43
N ILE A 554 5.75 -22.31 28.15
CA ILE A 554 6.68 -21.56 27.28
C ILE A 554 6.31 -21.70 25.80
N PHE A 555 5.79 -22.85 25.37
CA PHE A 555 5.46 -23.07 23.97
C PHE A 555 4.45 -22.05 23.41
N PRO A 556 3.30 -21.76 24.07
CA PRO A 556 2.37 -20.72 23.63
C PRO A 556 2.89 -19.29 23.74
N MET A 557 3.89 -19.03 24.58
CA MET A 557 4.54 -17.70 24.60
C MET A 557 5.19 -17.39 23.26
N GLY A 558 5.72 -18.39 22.55
CA GLY A 558 6.31 -18.22 21.22
C GLY A 558 5.31 -18.03 20.07
N PHE A 559 4.02 -17.78 20.31
CA PHE A 559 3.09 -17.49 19.21
C PHE A 559 3.22 -16.08 18.63
N HIS A 560 3.99 -15.22 19.28
CA HIS A 560 4.27 -13.85 18.84
C HIS A 560 5.38 -13.75 17.77
N ILE A 561 6.04 -14.86 17.41
CA ILE A 561 7.13 -14.85 16.43
C ILE A 561 6.56 -14.44 15.06
N ASP A 562 7.33 -13.65 14.30
CA ASP A 562 6.90 -12.98 13.06
C ASP A 562 6.28 -13.90 12.00
N GLN A 563 6.62 -15.19 12.02
CA GLN A 563 6.12 -16.21 11.08
C GLN A 563 4.65 -16.59 11.33
N ILE A 564 4.19 -16.52 12.58
CA ILE A 564 2.79 -16.77 12.97
C ILE A 564 2.04 -15.44 13.06
N GLY A 565 2.68 -14.38 13.56
CA GLY A 565 2.08 -13.04 13.70
C GLY A 565 0.96 -12.98 14.75
N GLY A 566 0.99 -13.88 15.75
CA GLY A 566 0.05 -13.90 16.87
C GLY A 566 0.47 -13.00 18.04
N GLN A 567 -0.25 -13.11 19.15
CA GLN A 567 0.15 -12.58 20.45
C GLN A 567 0.58 -13.74 21.36
N PRO A 568 1.37 -13.53 22.42
CA PRO A 568 1.68 -14.59 23.38
C PRO A 568 0.39 -15.26 23.85
N TYR A 569 0.34 -16.59 23.85
CA TYR A 569 -0.83 -17.41 24.19
C TYR A 569 -2.05 -17.28 23.26
N GLN A 570 -1.99 -16.50 22.19
CA GLN A 570 -3.09 -16.31 21.23
C GLN A 570 -2.64 -16.59 19.81
N LEU A 571 -3.12 -17.72 19.27
CA LEU A 571 -2.97 -18.03 17.86
C LEU A 571 -3.92 -17.16 17.02
N PRO A 572 -3.45 -16.59 15.90
CA PRO A 572 -4.35 -15.99 14.92
C PRO A 572 -5.35 -17.03 14.42
N ASN A 573 -6.57 -16.60 14.11
CA ASN A 573 -7.65 -17.46 13.60
C ASN A 573 -7.29 -18.23 12.30
N SER A 574 -6.18 -17.87 11.65
CA SER A 574 -5.64 -18.53 10.45
C SER A 574 -4.69 -19.70 10.73
N HIS A 575 -4.33 -19.96 11.99
CA HIS A 575 -3.37 -21.00 12.37
C HIS A 575 -3.98 -21.96 13.40
N GLN A 576 -3.77 -23.25 13.22
CA GLN A 576 -4.15 -24.28 14.19
C GLN A 576 -2.90 -24.99 14.71
N VAL A 577 -2.94 -25.46 15.96
CA VAL A 577 -1.85 -26.27 16.50
C VAL A 577 -2.00 -27.71 16.02
N GLY A 578 -0.91 -28.32 15.57
CA GLY A 578 -0.92 -29.70 15.10
C GLY A 578 -1.28 -30.71 16.20
N ILE A 579 -1.74 -31.90 15.77
CA ILE A 579 -2.15 -33.02 16.65
C ILE A 579 -1.07 -33.37 17.68
N ALA A 580 0.21 -33.23 17.33
CA ALA A 580 1.33 -33.50 18.25
C ALA A 580 1.26 -32.66 19.54
N TYR A 581 0.78 -31.42 19.49
CA TYR A 581 0.60 -30.59 20.68
C TYR A 581 -0.56 -31.08 21.54
N ILE A 582 -1.66 -31.47 20.91
CA ILE A 582 -2.81 -32.06 21.62
C ILE A 582 -2.37 -33.35 22.34
N LEU A 583 -1.60 -34.20 21.66
CA LEU A 583 -1.02 -35.41 22.24
C LEU A 583 -0.01 -35.10 23.36
N PHE A 584 0.78 -34.03 23.24
CA PHE A 584 1.68 -33.58 24.30
C PHE A 584 0.93 -33.11 25.54
N VAL A 585 -0.13 -32.31 25.38
CA VAL A 585 -0.98 -31.86 26.50
C VAL A 585 -1.68 -33.04 27.16
N LEU A 586 -2.18 -34.00 26.37
CA LEU A 586 -2.76 -35.24 26.88
C LEU A 586 -1.72 -36.07 27.65
N ALA A 587 -0.50 -36.22 27.11
CA ALA A 587 0.59 -36.94 27.77
C ALA A 587 1.03 -36.26 29.07
N LEU A 588 1.09 -34.93 29.10
CA LEU A 588 1.35 -34.15 30.31
C LEU A 588 0.25 -34.41 31.35
N TRP A 589 -1.03 -34.36 30.94
CA TRP A 589 -2.15 -34.64 31.83
C TRP A 589 -2.09 -36.06 32.40
N ILE A 590 -1.81 -37.06 31.55
CA ILE A 590 -1.63 -38.45 31.99
C ILE A 590 -0.44 -38.57 32.95
N THR A 591 0.68 -37.89 32.69
CA THR A 591 1.87 -37.92 33.54
C THR A 591 1.57 -37.30 34.91
N VAL A 592 0.92 -36.13 34.94
CA VAL A 592 0.49 -35.46 36.18
C VAL A 592 -0.50 -36.33 36.95
N MET A 593 -1.52 -36.89 36.29
CA MET A 593 -2.49 -37.77 36.93
C MET A 593 -1.84 -39.05 37.45
N SER A 594 -0.93 -39.66 36.69
CA SER A 594 -0.19 -40.85 37.11
C SER A 594 0.68 -40.58 38.33
N GLU A 595 1.35 -39.42 38.38
CA GLU A 595 2.11 -38.97 39.54
C GLU A 595 1.20 -38.60 40.73
N LEU A 596 -0.02 -38.09 40.50
CA LEU A 596 -1.01 -37.85 41.57
C LEU A 596 -1.58 -39.17 42.13
N PHE A 597 -1.77 -40.19 41.29
CA PHE A 597 -2.18 -41.53 41.70
C PHE A 597 -1.05 -42.29 42.39
N ALA A 598 0.18 -42.19 41.87
CA ALA A 598 1.40 -42.55 42.61
C ALA A 598 1.56 -41.66 43.85
N GLY A 599 0.95 -40.48 43.85
CA GLY A 599 0.90 -39.44 44.88
C GLY A 599 -0.08 -39.71 46.03
N LYS A 600 -0.70 -40.90 46.12
CA LYS A 600 -0.97 -41.51 47.44
C LYS A 600 0.29 -41.64 48.30
N VAL A 601 1.46 -41.31 47.76
CA VAL A 601 2.74 -41.19 48.45
C VAL A 601 3.14 -39.73 48.76
N CYS A 602 2.22 -38.77 48.68
CA CYS A 602 2.33 -37.43 49.28
C CYS A 602 1.37 -37.21 50.46
N LEU A 603 0.80 -38.29 51.02
CA LEU A 603 0.42 -38.28 52.43
C LEU A 603 1.60 -38.83 53.22
N PRO A 604 2.16 -38.09 54.19
CA PRO A 604 2.90 -38.75 55.25
C PRO A 604 1.92 -39.72 55.91
N HIS A 605 2.15 -41.03 55.78
CA HIS A 605 1.67 -41.91 56.84
C HIS A 605 2.38 -41.45 58.10
N PHE A 606 1.63 -40.80 59.00
CA PHE A 606 2.04 -40.58 60.38
C PHE A 606 2.48 -41.89 61.03
#